data_AF-A0A6A3D538-F1
#
_entry.id   AF-A0A6A3D538-F1
#
_cell.length_a   1.000
_cell.length_b   1.000
_cell.length_c   1.000
_cell.angle_alpha   90.00
_cell.angle_beta   90.00
_cell.angle_gamma   90.00
#
_symmetry.space_group_name_H-M   'P 1'
#
loop_
_entity.id
_entity.type
_entity.pdbx_description
1 polymer ?
#
loop_
_entity_poly.entity_id
_entity_poly.type
_entity_poly.pdbx_seq_one_letter_code
_entity_poly.pdbx_strand_id
1 'polypeptide(L)'
;MTLVRQLEKDFKVKMFSSDQGGEFLNAKLTEFLSEHGIRLLTTNAYTPEENCLVEKLNGKLLSKVRAIRDAANLPACLWGRSFTT
;
A
#
# COMPACT_ATOMS: atom_id res chain seq x y z
N MET A 1 -18.22 0.19 -10.37
CA MET A 1 -16.99 -0.24 -11.09
C MET A 1 -16.38 0.84 -11.99
N THR A 2 -17.11 1.89 -12.39
CA THR A 2 -16.59 2.95 -13.28
C THR A 2 -15.91 4.11 -12.56
N LEU A 3 -16.39 4.48 -11.36
CA LEU A 3 -15.84 5.60 -10.56
C LEU A 3 -14.41 5.36 -10.05
N VAL A 4 -14.10 4.13 -9.61
CA VAL A 4 -12.75 3.78 -9.10
C VAL A 4 -11.70 3.89 -10.21
N ARG A 5 -12.03 3.43 -11.43
CA ARG A 5 -11.15 3.52 -12.61
C ARG A 5 -10.91 4.95 -13.08
N GLN A 6 -11.86 5.85 -12.85
CA GLN A 6 -11.69 7.26 -13.21
C GLN A 6 -10.69 7.94 -12.26
N LEU A 7 -10.79 7.66 -10.95
CA LEU A 7 -9.86 8.15 -9.94
C LEU A 7 -8.43 7.60 -10.15
N GLU A 8 -8.27 6.35 -10.57
CA GLU A 8 -6.94 5.79 -10.90
C GLU A 8 -6.21 6.51 -12.04
N LYS A 9 -6.94 7.17 -12.95
CA LYS A 9 -6.32 7.86 -14.11
C LYS A 9 -5.86 9.28 -13.81
N ASP A 10 -6.49 9.96 -12.85
CA ASP A 10 -6.20 11.38 -12.58
C ASP A 10 -5.11 11.59 -11.51
N PHE A 11 -4.80 10.58 -10.70
CA PHE A 11 -3.78 10.68 -9.64
C PHE A 11 -2.47 10.01 -10.06
N LYS A 12 -1.63 10.76 -10.79
CA LYS A 12 -0.24 10.34 -11.02
C LYS A 12 0.54 10.39 -9.71
N VAL A 13 1.07 9.25 -9.28
CA VAL A 13 1.97 9.17 -8.12
C VAL A 13 3.21 10.01 -8.42
N LYS A 14 3.51 10.98 -7.56
CA LYS A 14 4.67 11.88 -7.72
C LYS A 14 5.86 11.47 -6.85
N MET A 15 5.57 10.73 -5.78
CA MET A 15 6.51 10.44 -4.71
C MET A 15 6.14 9.10 -4.07
N PHE A 16 7.14 8.29 -3.79
CA PHE A 16 7.04 7.01 -3.12
C PHE A 16 7.98 7.05 -1.92
N SER A 17 7.44 6.83 -0.72
CA SER A 17 8.21 6.82 0.53
C SER A 17 8.24 5.41 1.08
N SER A 18 9.42 4.93 1.47
CA SER A 18 9.62 3.66 2.16
C SER A 18 10.40 3.88 3.44
N ASP A 19 10.12 3.05 4.44
CA ASP A 19 10.99 2.94 5.60
C ASP A 19 12.36 2.36 5.23
N GLN A 20 13.29 2.38 6.19
CA GLN A 20 14.63 1.80 6.02
C GLN A 20 14.65 0.27 6.14
N GLY A 21 13.51 -0.42 5.96
CA GLY A 21 13.42 -1.88 5.98
C GLY A 21 14.15 -2.55 4.81
N GLY A 22 14.57 -1.80 3.80
CA GLY A 22 15.40 -2.28 2.69
C GLY A 22 14.66 -3.12 1.64
N GLU A 23 13.47 -3.62 1.96
CA GLU A 23 12.63 -4.42 1.06
C GLU A 23 12.28 -3.69 -0.24
N PHE A 24 12.11 -2.37 -0.17
CA PHE A 24 11.82 -1.51 -1.31
C PHE A 24 13.07 -0.81 -1.88
N LEU A 25 14.27 -1.17 -1.42
CA LEU A 25 15.54 -0.64 -1.92
C LEU A 25 16.21 -1.60 -2.90
N ASN A 26 15.47 -2.02 -3.92
CA ASN A 26 15.98 -2.84 -5.02
C ASN A 26 16.19 -1.99 -6.27
N ALA A 27 17.31 -2.20 -6.97
CA ALA A 27 17.64 -1.57 -8.25
C ALA A 27 16.49 -1.61 -9.26
N LYS A 28 15.78 -2.75 -9.35
CA LYS A 28 14.63 -2.90 -10.26
C LYS A 28 13.47 -1.95 -9.94
N LEU A 29 13.20 -1.73 -8.65
CA LEU A 29 12.14 -0.82 -8.22
C LEU A 29 12.57 0.64 -8.40
N THR A 30 13.83 0.96 -8.09
CA THR A 30 14.39 2.30 -8.29
C THR A 30 14.37 2.70 -9.76
N GLU A 31 14.74 1.79 -10.67
CA GLU A 31 14.69 2.02 -12.12
C GLU A 31 13.26 2.29 -12.58
N PHE A 32 12.30 1.45 -12.18
CA PHE A 32 10.88 1.65 -12.49
C PHE A 32 10.36 3.01 -12.00
N LEU A 33 10.67 3.39 -10.76
CA LEU A 33 10.24 4.67 -10.20
C LEU A 33 10.85 5.85 -10.96
N SER A 34 12.14 5.75 -11.32
CA SER A 34 12.85 6.76 -12.11
C SER A 34 12.25 6.93 -13.51
N GLU A 35 11.98 5.83 -14.22
CA GLU A 35 11.34 5.83 -15.55
C GLU A 35 9.99 6.53 -15.54
N HIS A 36 9.22 6.37 -14.46
CA HIS A 36 7.90 6.98 -14.31
C HIS A 36 7.95 8.42 -13.76
N GLY A 37 9.14 8.93 -13.44
CA GLY A 37 9.36 10.25 -12.85
C GLY A 37 8.89 10.35 -11.40
N ILE A 38 8.84 9.22 -10.69
CA ILE A 38 8.39 9.11 -9.30
C ILE A 38 9.61 9.23 -8.39
N ARG A 39 9.58 10.20 -7.46
CA ARG A 39 10.67 10.38 -6.50
C ARG A 39 10.62 9.32 -5.40
N LEU A 40 11.68 8.53 -5.26
CA LEU A 40 11.89 7.62 -4.14
C LEU A 40 12.46 8.39 -2.95
N LEU A 41 11.78 8.33 -1.81
CA LEU A 41 12.25 8.79 -0.52
C LEU A 41 12.40 7.59 0.40
N THR A 42 13.55 7.51 1.07
CA THR A 42 13.71 6.69 2.25
C THR A 42 13.47 7.57 3.45
N THR A 43 12.43 7.27 4.25
CA THR A 43 12.23 7.98 5.51
C THR A 43 13.48 7.82 6.37
N ASN A 44 13.92 8.91 6.99
CA ASN A 44 14.90 8.79 8.05
C ASN A 44 14.20 8.09 9.22
N ALA A 45 14.90 7.36 10.08
CA ALA A 45 14.30 6.74 11.28
C ALA A 45 13.53 7.76 12.17
N TYR A 46 13.70 9.05 11.89
CA TYR A 46 13.18 10.20 12.58
C TYR A 46 11.85 10.77 12.05
N THR A 47 11.19 10.14 11.07
CA THR A 47 9.83 10.54 10.60
C THR A 47 8.75 9.49 10.92
N PRO A 48 8.60 9.10 12.21
CA PRO A 48 7.61 8.09 12.60
C PRO A 48 6.17 8.51 12.27
N GLU A 49 5.87 9.80 12.12
CA GLU A 49 4.52 10.29 11.83
C GLU A 49 4.03 9.87 10.44
N GLU A 50 4.91 9.88 9.43
CA GLU A 50 4.57 9.46 8.07
C GLU A 50 4.31 7.95 8.02
N ASN A 51 5.17 7.16 8.66
CA ASN A 51 4.98 5.71 8.78
C ASN A 51 3.73 5.39 9.62
N CYS A 52 3.46 6.13 10.70
CA CYS A 52 2.27 5.97 11.53
C CYS A 52 0.97 6.09 10.73
N LEU A 53 0.91 6.97 9.72
CA LEU A 53 -0.27 7.08 8.86
C LEU A 53 -0.47 5.81 8.04
N VAL A 54 0.61 5.31 7.41
CA VAL A 54 0.59 4.07 6.63
C VAL A 54 0.23 2.88 7.52
N GLU A 55 0.84 2.76 8.69
CA GLU A 55 0.55 1.70 9.68
C GLU A 55 -0.90 1.73 10.14
N LYS A 56 -1.45 2.91 10.46
CA LYS A 56 -2.87 3.06 10.85
C LYS A 56 -3.81 2.65 9.72
N LEU A 57 -3.48 3.00 8.47
CA LEU A 57 -4.29 2.62 7.31
C LEU A 57 -4.23 1.11 7.05
N ASN A 58 -3.03 0.52 7.11
CA ASN A 58 -2.83 -0.92 6.98
C ASN A 58 -3.58 -1.68 8.09
N GLY A 59 -3.52 -1.20 9.34
CA GLY A 59 -4.26 -1.76 10.46
C GLY A 59 -5.78 -1.70 10.28
N LYS A 60 -6.31 -0.57 9.79
CA LYS A 60 -7.75 -0.44 9.46
C LYS A 60 -8.17 -1.39 8.34
N LEU A 61 -7.37 -1.49 7.28
CA LEU A 61 -7.62 -2.38 6.15
C LEU A 61 -7.65 -3.85 6.62
N LEU A 62 -6.66 -4.26 7.41
CA LEU A 62 -6.57 -5.61 7.94
C LEU A 62 -7.74 -5.93 8.88
N SER A 63 -8.19 -4.96 9.67
CA SER A 63 -9.38 -5.10 10.52
C SER A 63 -10.63 -5.37 9.69
N LYS A 64 -10.82 -4.66 8.57
CA LYS A 64 -11.95 -4.90 7.65
C LYS A 64 -11.88 -6.28 7.01
N VAL A 65 -10.69 -6.67 6.54
CA VAL A 65 -10.44 -7.97 5.91
C VAL A 65 -10.76 -9.11 6.87
N ARG A 66 -10.37 -8.97 8.14
CA ARG A 66 -10.71 -9.93 9.21
C ARG A 66 -12.22 -9.99 9.43
N ALA A 67 -12.89 -8.85 9.56
CA ALA A 67 -14.34 -8.80 9.73
C ALA A 67 -15.10 -9.45 8.56
N ILE A 68 -14.71 -9.18 7.31
CA ILE A 68 -15.31 -9.80 6.11
C ILE A 68 -15.06 -11.31 6.11
N ARG A 69 -13.82 -11.72 6.41
CA ARG A 69 -13.46 -13.14 6.48
C ARG A 69 -14.30 -13.88 7.51
N ASP A 70 -14.44 -13.30 8.70
CA ASP A 70 -15.18 -13.92 9.81
C ASP A 70 -16.69 -13.93 9.50
N ALA A 71 -17.24 -12.86 8.90
CA ALA A 71 -18.63 -12.81 8.47
C ALA A 71 -18.96 -13.80 7.33
N ALA A 72 -18.03 -14.03 6.41
CA ALA A 72 -18.18 -14.96 5.29
C ALA A 72 -17.69 -16.38 5.61
N ASN A 73 -17.24 -16.64 6.85
CA ASN A 73 -16.64 -17.89 7.31
C ASN A 73 -15.57 -18.45 6.35
N LEU A 74 -14.72 -17.55 5.83
CA LEU A 74 -13.72 -17.89 4.83
C LEU A 74 -12.49 -18.55 5.48
N PRO A 75 -11.96 -19.66 4.91
CA PRO A 75 -10.68 -20.22 5.32
C PRO A 75 -9.56 -19.19 5.27
N ALA A 76 -8.60 -19.27 6.19
CA ALA A 76 -7.49 -18.32 6.25
C ALA A 76 -6.66 -18.25 4.96
N CYS A 77 -6.59 -19.35 4.19
CA CYS A 77 -5.93 -19.38 2.88
C CYS A 77 -6.60 -18.49 1.83
N LEU A 78 -7.87 -18.10 2.03
CA LEU A 78 -8.64 -17.24 1.13
C LEU A 78 -8.72 -15.78 1.60
N TRP A 79 -7.82 -15.32 2.48
CA TRP A 79 -7.77 -13.94 2.98
C TRP A 79 -7.79 -12.89 1.84
N GLY A 80 -7.15 -13.18 0.69
CA GLY A 80 -7.17 -12.32 -0.49
C GLY A 80 -8.58 -12.07 -1.07
N ARG A 81 -9.49 -13.03 -0.93
CA ARG A 81 -10.88 -12.94 -1.39
C ARG A 81 -11.70 -11.93 -0.60
N SER A 82 -11.27 -11.63 0.63
CA SER A 82 -11.85 -10.58 1.46
C SER A 82 -11.46 -9.16 1.02
N PHE A 83 -10.45 -8.98 0.17
CA PHE A 83 -10.10 -7.66 -0.40
C PHE A 83 -10.89 -7.34 -1.67
N THR A 84 -11.37 -8.37 -2.36
CA THR A 84 -12.13 -8.24 -3.62
C THR A 84 -13.64 -8.11 -3.43
N THR A 85 -14.12 -8.27 -2.19
CA THR A 85 -15.54 -8.22 -1.81
C THR A 85 -15.94 -6.80 -1.47
#